data_AF-A0A920TN96-F1
#
_entry.id   AF-A0A920TN96-F1
#
_cell.length_a   1.000
_cell.length_b   1.000
_cell.length_c   1.000
_cell.angle_alpha   90.00
_cell.angle_beta   90.00
_cell.angle_gamma   90.00
#
_symmetry.space_group_name_H-M   'P 1'
#
loop_
_entity.id
_entity.type
_entity.pdbx_description
1 polymer ?
#
loop_
_entity_poly.entity_id
_entity_poly.type
_entity_poly.pdbx_seq_one_letter_code
_entity_poly.pdbx_strand_id
1 'polypeptide(L)'
;MVARILSGIVGLFMLWTCLGWLMDPATAAAGLAMPLLEGMGGNTQIGDFTSFFFTAGLFACIGAYRAEHRWLYASISLLGSAAVFRSLAVVTHGSEPLTQAIIAEIVMVAFLILSVYLMKKENA
;
A
#
# COMPACT_ATOMS: atom_id res chain seq x y z
N MET A 1 -2.47 -22.00 4.02
CA MET A 1 -3.46 -21.11 4.73
C MET A 1 -2.86 -19.79 5.22
N VAL A 2 -1.74 -19.82 5.95
CA VAL A 2 -1.07 -18.62 6.50
C VAL A 2 -0.81 -17.54 5.45
N ALA A 3 -0.34 -17.92 4.26
CA ALA A 3 -0.08 -16.98 3.16
C ALA A 3 -1.31 -16.14 2.76
N ARG A 4 -2.49 -16.77 2.74
CA ARG A 4 -3.75 -16.11 2.36
C ARG A 4 -4.18 -15.10 3.43
N ILE A 5 -3.97 -15.45 4.71
CA ILE A 5 -4.28 -14.57 5.85
C ILE A 5 -3.38 -13.33 5.80
N LEU A 6 -2.07 -13.52 5.62
CA LEU A 6 -1.10 -12.42 5.55
C LEU A 6 -1.43 -11.45 4.40
N SER A 7 -1.61 -11.96 3.17
CA SER A 7 -1.97 -11.11 2.04
C SER A 7 -3.36 -10.49 2.20
N GLY A 8 -4.31 -11.21 2.81
CA GLY A 8 -5.67 -10.71 3.05
C GLY A 8 -5.70 -9.56 4.04
N ILE A 9 -4.94 -9.63 5.14
CA ILE A 9 -4.84 -8.54 6.13
C ILE A 9 -4.26 -7.28 5.47
N VAL A 10 -3.18 -7.41 4.70
CA VAL A 10 -2.60 -6.27 3.95
C VAL A 10 -3.64 -5.70 2.97
N GLY A 11 -4.33 -6.56 2.22
CA GLY A 11 -5.33 -6.14 1.25
C GLY A 11 -6.50 -5.39 1.88
N LEU A 12 -7.06 -5.91 2.97
CA LEU A 12 -8.18 -5.29 3.67
C LEU A 12 -7.78 -3.96 4.31
N PHE A 13 -6.58 -3.87 4.90
CA PHE A 13 -6.08 -2.62 5.46
C PHE A 13 -5.92 -1.54 4.37
N MET A 14 -5.37 -1.88 3.21
CA MET A 14 -5.27 -0.95 2.08
C MET A 14 -6.64 -0.51 1.53
N LEU A 15 -7.60 -1.43 1.40
CA LEU A 15 -8.96 -1.08 0.98
C LEU A 15 -9.69 -0.22 2.03
N TRP A 16 -9.42 -0.44 3.31
CA TRP A 16 -9.92 0.43 4.38
C TRP A 16 -9.37 1.86 4.23
N THR A 17 -8.07 2.01 3.98
CA THR A 17 -7.47 3.33 3.71
C THR A 17 -8.06 3.97 2.44
N CYS A 18 -8.30 3.19 1.38
CA CYS A 18 -9.00 3.65 0.17
C CYS A 18 -10.40 4.20 0.49
N LEU A 19 -11.18 3.53 1.35
CA LEU A 19 -12.48 4.04 1.78
C LEU A 19 -12.36 5.35 2.55
N GLY A 20 -11.31 5.49 3.38
CA GLY A 20 -11.00 6.75 4.05
C GLY A 20 -10.82 7.90 3.07
N TRP A 21 -10.05 7.68 1.98
CA TRP A 21 -9.87 8.68 0.93
C TRP A 21 -11.15 9.05 0.18
N LEU A 22 -12.08 8.10 0.02
CA LEU A 22 -13.37 8.36 -0.64
C LEU A 22 -14.37 9.11 0.25
N MET A 23 -14.37 8.83 1.55
CA MET A 23 -15.38 9.33 2.49
C MET A 23 -14.94 10.61 3.21
N ASP A 24 -13.68 10.68 3.62
CA ASP A 24 -13.08 11.80 4.34
C ASP A 24 -11.60 11.97 3.94
N PRO A 25 -11.33 12.58 2.77
CA PRO A 25 -9.97 12.78 2.27
C PRO A 25 -9.12 13.69 3.17
N ALA A 26 -9.75 14.57 3.98
CA ALA A 26 -9.02 15.45 4.88
C ALA A 26 -8.36 14.65 6.02
N THR A 27 -9.13 13.77 6.65
CA THR A 27 -8.59 12.87 7.68
C THR A 27 -7.59 11.87 7.09
N ALA A 28 -7.85 11.35 5.90
CA ALA A 28 -6.94 10.42 5.22
C ALA A 28 -5.58 11.06 4.88
N ALA A 29 -5.60 12.30 4.39
CA ALA A 29 -4.39 13.08 4.12
C ALA A 29 -3.60 13.37 5.41
N ALA A 30 -4.30 13.77 6.49
CA ALA A 30 -3.68 14.03 7.79
C ALA A 30 -2.99 12.77 8.36
N GLY A 31 -3.54 11.58 8.12
CA GLY A 31 -2.92 10.30 8.49
C GLY A 31 -1.59 10.02 7.79
N LEU A 32 -1.30 10.70 6.68
CA LEU A 32 -0.02 10.67 5.96
C LEU A 32 0.81 11.93 6.19
N ALA A 33 0.51 12.68 7.26
CA ALA A 33 1.18 13.93 7.63
C ALA A 33 1.18 15.00 6.52
N MET A 34 0.11 15.04 5.72
CA MET A 34 -0.05 16.05 4.68
C MET A 34 -1.41 16.75 4.80
N PRO A 35 -1.49 18.05 4.45
CA PRO A 35 -2.78 18.72 4.32
C PRO A 35 -3.52 18.21 3.07
N LEU A 36 -4.85 18.32 3.09
CA LEU A 36 -5.63 18.20 1.87
C LEU A 36 -5.44 19.48 1.04
N LEU A 37 -5.01 19.32 -0.21
CA LEU A 37 -4.81 20.42 -1.13
C LEU A 37 -6.15 20.94 -1.67
N GLU A 38 -6.21 22.22 -2.04
CA GLU A 38 -7.39 22.82 -2.65
C GLU A 38 -7.35 22.78 -4.19
N GLY A 39 -8.53 22.90 -4.81
CA GLY A 39 -8.67 22.99 -6.27
C GLY A 39 -8.12 21.78 -7.01
N MET A 40 -7.37 22.02 -8.09
CA MET A 40 -6.80 20.96 -8.93
C MET A 40 -5.81 20.07 -8.17
N GLY A 41 -5.04 20.64 -7.23
CA GLY A 41 -4.10 19.87 -6.41
C GLY A 41 -4.80 18.83 -5.55
N GLY A 42 -5.94 19.19 -4.94
CA GLY A 42 -6.77 18.26 -4.18
C GLY A 42 -7.34 17.14 -5.03
N ASN A 43 -7.83 17.47 -6.23
CA ASN A 43 -8.35 16.46 -7.16
C ASN A 43 -7.28 15.43 -7.55
N THR A 44 -6.08 15.88 -7.91
CA THR A 44 -4.94 14.99 -8.20
C THR A 44 -4.54 14.16 -6.98
N GLN A 45 -4.42 14.79 -5.81
CA GLN A 45 -4.07 14.11 -4.57
C GLN A 45 -5.08 13.00 -4.23
N ILE A 46 -6.38 13.30 -4.25
CA ILE A 46 -7.42 12.30 -3.99
C ILE A 46 -7.36 11.18 -5.02
N GLY A 47 -7.27 11.50 -6.31
CA GLY A 47 -7.20 10.48 -7.38
C GLY A 47 -6.00 9.56 -7.24
N ASP A 48 -4.82 10.12 -7.04
CA ASP A 48 -3.55 9.38 -6.99
C ASP A 48 -3.48 8.48 -5.75
N PHE A 49 -3.82 8.99 -4.56
CA PHE A 49 -3.79 8.18 -3.34
C PHE A 49 -4.92 7.17 -3.28
N THR A 50 -6.15 7.52 -3.71
CA THR A 50 -7.26 6.56 -3.76
C THR A 50 -6.92 5.39 -4.68
N SER A 51 -6.41 5.67 -5.88
CA SER A 51 -6.01 4.62 -6.83
C SER A 51 -4.83 3.79 -6.32
N PHE A 52 -3.84 4.40 -5.67
CA PHE A 52 -2.73 3.70 -5.04
C PHE A 52 -3.22 2.65 -4.01
N PHE A 53 -4.04 3.09 -3.03
CA PHE A 53 -4.54 2.20 -1.98
C PHE A 53 -5.52 1.17 -2.53
N PHE A 54 -6.38 1.56 -3.47
CA PHE A 54 -7.29 0.64 -4.14
C PHE A 54 -6.55 -0.48 -4.87
N THR A 55 -5.57 -0.15 -5.72
CA THR A 55 -4.82 -1.14 -6.50
C THR A 55 -4.00 -2.04 -5.59
N ALA A 56 -3.29 -1.48 -4.60
CA ALA A 56 -2.54 -2.29 -3.64
C ALA A 56 -3.46 -3.25 -2.87
N GLY A 57 -4.63 -2.78 -2.42
CA GLY A 57 -5.59 -3.58 -1.69
C GLY A 57 -6.27 -4.66 -2.53
N LEU A 58 -6.77 -4.29 -3.70
CA LEU A 58 -7.48 -5.20 -4.60
C LEU A 58 -6.63 -6.40 -5.00
N PHE A 59 -5.39 -6.15 -5.45
CA PHE A 59 -4.50 -7.22 -5.91
C PHE A 59 -4.05 -8.15 -4.77
N ALA A 60 -3.83 -7.61 -3.57
CA ALA A 60 -3.53 -8.40 -2.38
C ALA A 60 -4.73 -9.29 -1.98
N CYS A 61 -5.95 -8.76 -2.03
CA CYS A 61 -7.19 -9.51 -1.79
C CYS A 61 -7.42 -10.60 -2.85
N ILE A 62 -7.18 -10.31 -4.14
CA ILE A 62 -7.29 -11.32 -5.21
C ILE A 62 -6.26 -12.44 -4.98
N GLY A 63 -5.02 -12.09 -4.65
CA GLY A 63 -3.99 -13.08 -4.31
C GLY A 63 -4.36 -13.94 -3.10
N ALA A 64 -4.95 -13.33 -2.06
CA ALA A 64 -5.47 -14.04 -0.90
C ALA A 64 -6.62 -14.99 -1.26
N TYR A 65 -7.57 -14.53 -2.07
CA TYR A 65 -8.75 -15.30 -2.46
C TYR A 65 -8.39 -16.46 -3.39
N ARG A 66 -7.59 -16.22 -4.42
CA ARG A 66 -7.20 -17.22 -5.43
C ARG A 66 -6.03 -18.12 -4.99
N ALA A 67 -5.33 -17.76 -3.90
CA ALA A 67 -4.09 -18.42 -3.47
C ALA A 67 -3.01 -18.44 -4.56
N GLU A 68 -2.99 -17.41 -5.41
CA GLU A 68 -2.06 -17.29 -6.54
C GLU A 68 -1.08 -16.13 -6.31
N HIS A 69 0.21 -16.46 -6.14
CA HIS A 69 1.24 -15.47 -5.79
C HIS A 69 1.44 -14.36 -6.84
N ARG A 70 1.06 -14.61 -8.11
CA ARG A 70 1.26 -13.66 -9.22
C ARG A 70 0.53 -12.33 -8.99
N TRP A 71 -0.63 -12.38 -8.33
CA TRP A 71 -1.43 -11.20 -8.01
C TRP A 71 -0.75 -10.29 -6.98
N LEU A 72 0.10 -10.84 -6.11
CA LEU A 72 0.72 -10.07 -5.01
C LEU A 72 1.81 -9.11 -5.49
N TYR A 73 2.40 -9.34 -6.67
CA TYR A 73 3.50 -8.51 -7.16
C TYR A 73 3.10 -7.06 -7.44
N ALA A 74 1.85 -6.80 -7.84
CA ALA A 74 1.37 -5.43 -8.02
C ALA A 74 1.35 -4.66 -6.69
N SER A 75 0.81 -5.26 -5.63
CA SER A 75 0.79 -4.69 -4.28
C SER A 75 2.20 -4.51 -3.71
N ILE A 76 3.09 -5.49 -3.92
CA ILE A 76 4.50 -5.41 -3.54
C ILE A 76 5.18 -4.24 -4.27
N SER A 77 4.93 -4.09 -5.57
CA SER A 77 5.52 -3.02 -6.37
C SER A 77 5.07 -1.65 -5.88
N LEU A 78 3.78 -1.44 -5.63
CA LEU A 78 3.25 -0.15 -5.16
C LEU A 78 3.81 0.21 -3.78
N LEU A 79 3.67 -0.67 -2.78
CA LEU A 79 4.14 -0.40 -1.42
C LEU A 79 5.66 -0.30 -1.34
N GLY A 80 6.37 -1.20 -2.03
CA GLY A 80 7.84 -1.21 -2.05
C GLY A 80 8.42 0.03 -2.72
N SER A 81 7.84 0.44 -3.86
CA SER A 81 8.27 1.67 -4.53
C SER A 81 7.94 2.92 -3.71
N ALA A 82 6.82 2.96 -3.00
CA ALA A 82 6.49 4.07 -2.10
C ALA A 82 7.54 4.23 -0.98
N ALA A 83 7.96 3.14 -0.35
CA ALA A 83 9.02 3.18 0.67
C ALA A 83 10.36 3.68 0.08
N VAL A 84 10.73 3.19 -1.10
CA VAL A 84 11.95 3.59 -1.81
C VAL A 84 11.92 5.06 -2.18
N PHE A 85 10.87 5.53 -2.85
CA PHE A 85 10.79 6.91 -3.34
C PHE A 85 10.61 7.92 -2.22
N ARG A 86 9.95 7.55 -1.12
CA ARG A 86 9.90 8.40 0.07
C ARG A 86 11.26 8.51 0.75
N SER A 87 12.02 7.42 0.81
CA SER A 87 13.41 7.45 1.31
C SER A 87 14.31 8.28 0.39
N LEU A 88 14.11 8.17 -0.93
CA LEU A 88 14.83 8.97 -1.91
C LEU A 88 14.52 10.47 -1.75
N ALA A 89 13.27 10.84 -1.51
CA ALA A 89 12.88 12.24 -1.30
C ALA A 89 13.63 12.91 -0.13
N VAL A 90 13.90 12.15 0.94
CA VAL A 90 14.72 12.62 2.07
C VAL A 90 16.15 12.94 1.60
N VAL A 91 16.74 12.06 0.79
CA VAL A 91 18.12 12.19 0.30
C VAL A 91 18.26 13.26 -0.78
N THR A 92 17.32 13.35 -1.73
CA THR A 92 17.47 14.19 -2.93
C THR A 92 16.78 15.56 -2.82
N HIS A 93 15.72 15.66 -2.02
CA HIS A 93 14.92 16.88 -1.88
C HIS A 93 14.92 17.44 -0.44
N GLY A 94 15.64 16.80 0.50
CA GLY A 94 15.75 17.26 1.88
C GLY A 94 14.42 17.23 2.65
N SER A 95 13.47 16.40 2.22
CA SER A 95 12.17 16.28 2.91
C SER A 95 12.32 15.61 4.27
N GLU A 96 11.43 15.91 5.20
CA GLU A 96 11.37 15.18 6.48
C GLU A 96 10.96 13.71 6.26
N PRO A 97 11.59 12.76 6.97
CA PRO A 97 11.27 11.35 6.82
C PRO A 97 9.94 11.02 7.49
N LEU A 98 8.93 10.64 6.70
CA LEU A 98 7.68 10.06 7.21
C LEU A 98 7.90 8.60 7.64
N THR A 99 8.68 8.45 8.71
CA THR A 99 9.27 7.18 9.17
C THR A 99 8.22 6.11 9.45
N GLN A 100 7.08 6.50 10.05
CA GLN A 100 5.99 5.56 10.35
C GLN A 100 5.41 4.94 9.08
N ALA A 101 5.22 5.72 8.02
CA ALA A 101 4.73 5.23 6.74
C ALA A 101 5.75 4.29 6.07
N ILE A 102 7.03 4.67 6.06
CA ILE A 102 8.11 3.84 5.50
C ILE A 102 8.17 2.48 6.20
N ILE A 103 8.12 2.46 7.54
CA ILE A 103 8.13 1.21 8.30
C ILE A 103 6.90 0.36 7.96
N ALA A 104 5.71 0.95 7.93
CA ALA A 104 4.48 0.24 7.59
C ALA A 104 4.57 -0.39 6.19
N GLU A 105 5.05 0.35 5.20
CA GLU A 105 5.25 -0.12 3.82
C GLU A 105 6.21 -1.30 3.77
N ILE A 106 7.37 -1.21 4.43
CA ILE A 106 8.36 -2.29 4.49
C ILE A 106 7.76 -3.55 5.14
N VAL A 107 7.04 -3.39 6.26
CA VAL A 107 6.40 -4.52 6.96
C VAL A 107 5.35 -5.19 6.08
N MET A 108 4.50 -4.42 5.42
CA MET A 108 3.49 -4.96 4.50
C MET A 108 4.12 -5.67 3.30
N VAL A 109 5.18 -5.10 2.72
CA VAL A 109 5.95 -5.73 1.65
C VAL A 109 6.57 -7.05 2.12
N ALA A 110 7.14 -7.09 3.33
CA ALA A 110 7.69 -8.31 3.90
C ALA A 110 6.61 -9.39 4.07
N PHE A 111 5.40 -9.03 4.52
CA PHE A 111 4.26 -9.96 4.62
C PHE A 111 3.82 -10.48 3.26
N LEU A 112 3.77 -9.62 2.25
CA LEU A 112 3.41 -10.04 0.89
C LEU A 112 4.49 -10.94 0.27
N ILE A 113 5.79 -10.63 0.45
CA ILE A 113 6.89 -11.49 0.00
C ILE A 113 6.87 -12.84 0.69
N LEU A 114 6.64 -12.87 2.01
CA LEU A 114 6.46 -14.11 2.76
C LEU A 114 5.27 -14.92 2.21
N SER A 115 4.17 -14.24 1.89
CA SER A 115 3.00 -14.87 1.26
C SER A 115 3.34 -15.49 -0.09
N VAL A 116 4.10 -14.79 -0.94
CA VAL A 116 4.61 -15.31 -2.22
C VAL A 116 5.46 -16.56 -2.00
N TYR A 117 6.40 -16.52 -1.04
CA TYR A 117 7.26 -17.66 -0.73
C TYR A 117 6.45 -18.89 -0.29
N LEU A 118 5.51 -18.70 0.64
CA LEU A 118 4.66 -19.78 1.15
C LEU A 118 3.76 -20.36 0.05
N MET A 119 3.15 -19.53 -0.80
CA MET A 119 2.32 -19.98 -1.92
C MET A 119 3.13 -20.74 -2.98
N LYS A 120 4.40 -20.35 -3.23
CA LYS A 120 5.28 -21.12 -4.13
C LYS A 120 5.64 -22.48 -3.55
N LYS A 121 5.92 -22.54 -2.24
CA LYS A 121 6.23 -23.78 -1.54
C LYS A 121 5.05 -24.76 -1.49
N GLU A 122 3.82 -24.27 -1.32
CA GLU A 122 2.61 -25.10 -1.34
C GLU A 122 2.31 -25.68 -2.74
N ASN A 123 2.83 -25.08 -3.81
CA ASN A 123 2.60 -25.48 -5.21
C ASN A 123 3.78 -26.25 -5.84
N ALA A 124 4.86 -26.49 -5.09
CA ALA A 124 6.05 -27.23 -5.52
C ALA A 124 5.97 -28.69 -5.04
#